data_AF-A0A538CQ47-F1
#
_entry.id   AF-A0A538CQ47-F1
#
_cell.length_a   1.000
_cell.length_b   1.000
_cell.length_c   1.000
_cell.angle_alpha   90.00
_cell.angle_beta   90.00
_cell.angle_gamma   90.00
#
_symmetry.space_group_name_H-M   'P 1'
#
loop_
_entity.id
_entity.type
_entity.pdbx_description
1 polymer ?
#
loop_
_entity_poly.entity_id
_entity_poly.type
_entity_poly.pdbx_seq_one_letter_code
_entity_poly.pdbx_strand_id
1 'polypeptide(L)'
;MRRPRTLAALALVLLAAGLAVGVPSASAIDPFPTLGVATLSSDNFTVHYSRDDLDTTCSNYITQQWAGDVLGMLERARSVYAGMGLSFPSPVPDTDAHVHVSIDDLTQVCVPYGAVPIGTPVPYSRWDALLEPIAVPGADNIHLDATKGLTYPVIAHEVFHLVEDAMVPDVDPWLQEGSAEWAAVRANQDAGGTEANPDRTLDCVGSECGDTEYDRNGYPGWMLFEYLAERYGDSKVKAVWDQAVANPLAAGTTDLANVLPVSLASFFNDYTTARLTGNFTIPALAGQLPAPYAELPVGSTSGSLPSGSVAVNHLAVRYVILSHGSDTTSPCFAASLTINVGIPAGVASTPYYYAATKGASAQALTVSGSTASITVPWNTCGGSPAAYLSLPNDSLGLDGREFTVGGHVSVDLATPASPTDPPPGVHVIGSVISSPISDPAPTLKVYAPELIRVSTKTHLLRFAVFSSGDGKLAAMLGSTNLGSASLRGGNNDVRFVLPTQLFKSLRTKSSSNLLALTSVSPSGTQGSTVTRRVLVQAPKKKPKRR
;
A
#
# COMPACT_ATOMS: atom_id res chain seq x y z
N MET A 1 23.52 75.68 -13.54
CA MET A 1 23.06 75.27 -12.18
C MET A 1 22.38 73.91 -12.27
N ARG A 2 23.06 72.84 -11.83
CA ARG A 2 22.57 71.45 -11.88
C ARG A 2 21.60 71.22 -10.72
N ARG A 3 20.35 70.84 -11.02
CA ARG A 3 19.30 70.58 -10.02
C ARG A 3 19.44 69.16 -9.41
N PRO A 4 19.15 68.98 -8.11
CA PRO A 4 19.37 67.74 -7.38
C PRO A 4 18.16 66.82 -7.57
N ARG A 5 18.25 65.84 -8.47
CA ARG A 5 17.25 64.76 -8.58
C ARG A 5 17.79 63.39 -8.17
N THR A 6 19.09 63.26 -7.94
CA THR A 6 19.76 62.00 -7.59
C THR A 6 19.81 61.71 -6.09
N LEU A 7 19.63 62.71 -5.22
CA LEU A 7 19.68 62.51 -3.75
C LEU A 7 18.40 61.89 -3.17
N ALA A 8 17.23 62.14 -3.77
CA ALA A 8 15.97 61.58 -3.28
C ALA A 8 15.83 60.07 -3.56
N ALA A 9 16.37 59.59 -4.68
CA ALA A 9 16.34 58.17 -5.03
C ALA A 9 17.28 57.33 -4.14
N LEU A 10 18.46 57.87 -3.79
CA LEU A 10 19.39 57.18 -2.89
C LEU A 10 18.85 57.08 -1.45
N ALA A 11 18.15 58.12 -0.99
CA ALA A 11 17.54 58.14 0.35
C ALA A 11 16.41 57.11 0.49
N LEU A 12 15.60 56.87 -0.55
CA LEU A 12 14.54 55.85 -0.52
C LEU A 12 15.10 54.42 -0.56
N VAL A 13 16.18 54.18 -1.30
CA VAL A 13 16.83 52.85 -1.34
C VAL A 13 17.52 52.54 -0.01
N LEU A 14 18.15 53.52 0.64
CA LEU A 14 18.73 53.36 1.98
C LEU A 14 17.66 53.19 3.07
N LEU A 15 16.49 53.82 2.95
CA LEU A 15 15.38 53.61 3.89
C LEU A 15 14.72 52.23 3.70
N ALA A 16 14.60 51.73 2.47
CA ALA A 16 14.08 50.40 2.18
C ALA A 16 15.05 49.29 2.60
N ALA A 17 16.36 49.50 2.42
CA ALA A 17 17.39 48.59 2.93
C ALA A 17 17.44 48.62 4.47
N GLY A 18 17.29 49.79 5.11
CA GLY A 18 17.26 49.90 6.57
C GLY A 18 16.04 49.26 7.23
N LEU A 19 14.90 49.17 6.54
CA LEU A 19 13.68 48.52 7.05
C LEU A 19 13.70 46.99 6.94
N ALA A 20 14.62 46.40 6.18
CA ALA A 20 14.76 44.95 6.04
C ALA A 20 15.69 44.30 7.08
N VAL A 21 16.54 45.06 7.77
CA VAL A 21 17.58 44.54 8.69
C VAL A 21 17.10 44.45 10.15
N GLY A 22 15.84 44.80 10.43
CA GLY A 22 15.33 44.94 11.79
C GLY A 22 13.96 44.33 12.07
N VAL A 23 13.42 43.50 11.17
CA VAL A 23 12.27 42.67 11.55
C VAL A 23 12.87 41.50 12.35
N PRO A 24 12.70 41.44 13.68
CA PRO A 24 13.09 40.22 14.40
C PRO A 24 12.35 39.09 13.71
N SER A 25 13.11 38.11 13.20
CA SER A 25 12.54 36.83 12.79
C SER A 25 11.64 36.42 13.95
N ALA A 26 10.33 36.36 13.70
CA ALA A 26 9.39 35.91 14.70
C ALA A 26 9.71 34.43 14.94
N SER A 27 10.66 34.19 15.85
CA SER A 27 10.86 32.88 16.44
C SER A 27 9.54 32.58 17.12
N ALA A 28 8.86 31.56 16.63
CA ALA A 28 7.74 31.01 17.35
C ALA A 28 8.28 30.59 18.72
N ILE A 29 7.88 31.30 19.76
CA ILE A 29 8.10 30.83 21.13
C ILE A 29 7.25 29.58 21.22
N ASP A 30 7.87 28.41 21.17
CA ASP A 30 7.14 27.14 21.27
C ASP A 30 6.51 27.09 22.67
N PRO A 31 5.19 27.24 22.80
CA PRO A 31 4.56 27.33 24.11
C PRO A 31 4.38 25.96 24.75
N PHE A 32 4.75 24.88 24.06
CA PHE A 32 4.64 23.51 24.52
C PHE A 32 6.02 22.99 24.94
N PRO A 33 6.09 22.12 25.96
CA PRO A 33 7.33 21.42 26.24
C PRO A 33 7.73 20.65 24.97
N THR A 34 8.93 20.88 24.47
CA THR A 34 9.47 20.19 23.28
C THR A 34 10.16 18.88 23.65
N LEU A 35 10.42 18.66 24.94
CA LEU A 35 11.21 17.52 25.41
C LEU A 35 10.32 16.31 25.76
N GLY A 36 10.84 15.12 25.47
CA GLY A 36 10.28 13.82 25.87
C GLY A 36 9.19 13.24 24.97
N VAL A 37 8.61 12.12 25.42
CA VAL A 37 7.58 11.36 24.70
C VAL A 37 6.25 12.12 24.70
N ALA A 38 5.61 12.18 23.54
CA ALA A 38 4.26 12.70 23.35
C ALA A 38 3.31 11.56 22.92
N THR A 39 2.01 11.72 23.20
CA THR A 39 0.99 10.75 22.84
C THR A 39 -0.17 11.39 22.09
N LEU A 40 -0.79 10.61 21.20
CA LEU A 40 -2.02 10.98 20.51
C LEU A 40 -2.91 9.74 20.37
N SER A 41 -4.17 9.85 20.78
CA SER A 41 -5.11 8.71 20.80
C SER A 41 -6.34 8.95 19.92
N SER A 42 -6.87 7.86 19.37
CA SER A 42 -8.17 7.76 18.70
C SER A 42 -9.14 6.94 19.57
N ASP A 43 -10.15 6.32 18.96
CA ASP A 43 -11.07 5.45 19.68
C ASP A 43 -10.47 4.06 19.95
N ASN A 44 -9.45 3.62 19.17
CA ASN A 44 -8.91 2.25 19.26
C ASN A 44 -7.37 2.20 19.36
N PHE A 45 -6.67 3.28 19.04
CA PHE A 45 -5.21 3.31 19.01
C PHE A 45 -4.64 4.48 19.83
N THR A 46 -3.46 4.29 20.40
CA THR A 46 -2.66 5.34 21.02
C THR A 46 -1.25 5.33 20.42
N VAL A 47 -0.87 6.42 19.74
CA VAL A 47 0.46 6.61 19.14
C VAL A 47 1.37 7.34 20.12
N HIS A 48 2.54 6.77 20.40
CA HIS A 48 3.63 7.33 21.19
C HIS A 48 4.77 7.73 20.26
N TYR A 49 5.32 8.93 20.43
CA TYR A 49 6.41 9.42 19.57
C TYR A 49 7.31 10.40 20.30
N SER A 50 8.59 10.44 19.91
CA SER A 50 9.50 11.50 20.35
C SER A 50 9.18 12.80 19.61
N ARG A 51 9.03 13.89 20.37
CA ARG A 51 8.93 15.27 19.85
C ARG A 51 10.22 16.07 20.05
N ASP A 52 11.25 15.41 20.59
CA ASP A 52 12.49 16.08 20.98
C ASP A 52 13.41 16.23 19.77
N ASP A 53 13.34 17.39 19.13
CA ASP A 53 14.17 17.76 17.98
C ASP A 53 15.62 18.13 18.36
N LEU A 54 15.93 18.10 19.66
CA LEU A 54 17.26 18.36 20.20
C LEU A 54 17.93 17.09 20.73
N ASP A 55 17.22 15.96 20.76
CA ASP A 55 17.75 14.69 21.22
C ASP A 55 18.66 14.06 20.15
N THR A 56 19.97 14.11 20.43
CA THR A 56 20.99 13.50 19.56
C THR A 56 20.99 11.96 19.62
N THR A 57 20.31 11.36 20.59
CA THR A 57 20.15 9.90 20.71
C THR A 57 18.90 9.39 19.99
N CYS A 58 17.84 10.20 19.94
CA CYS A 58 16.59 9.92 19.22
C CYS A 58 16.46 10.84 18.01
N SER A 59 17.40 10.72 17.07
CA SER A 59 17.57 11.69 15.98
C SER A 59 16.39 11.77 15.02
N ASN A 60 15.62 10.68 14.90
CA ASN A 60 14.45 10.60 14.02
C ASN A 60 13.14 10.91 14.78
N TYR A 61 12.99 12.16 15.22
CA TYR A 61 11.73 12.63 15.82
C TYR A 61 10.66 12.90 14.74
N ILE A 62 9.39 12.86 15.14
CA ILE A 62 8.27 13.20 14.24
C ILE A 62 7.39 14.31 14.81
N THR A 63 6.63 14.97 13.93
CA THR A 63 5.70 16.02 14.36
C THR A 63 4.37 15.42 14.81
N GLN A 64 3.60 16.17 15.61
CA GLN A 64 2.22 15.81 15.95
C GLN A 64 1.34 15.62 14.70
N GLN A 65 1.64 16.32 13.60
CA GLN A 65 0.92 16.12 12.35
C GLN A 65 1.13 14.69 11.84
N TRP A 66 2.38 14.23 11.75
CA TRP A 66 2.70 12.87 11.31
C TRP A 66 2.08 11.82 12.23
N ALA A 67 2.15 12.01 13.55
CA ALA A 67 1.49 11.11 14.51
C ALA A 67 -0.04 11.06 14.29
N GLY A 68 -0.66 12.20 13.97
CA GLY A 68 -2.08 12.26 13.61
C GLY A 68 -2.42 11.59 12.29
N ASP A 69 -1.52 11.65 11.31
CA ASP A 69 -1.67 10.96 10.02
C ASP A 69 -1.58 9.44 10.24
N VAL A 70 -0.58 8.95 10.98
CA VAL A 70 -0.44 7.53 11.39
C VAL A 70 -1.69 7.04 12.12
N LEU A 71 -2.18 7.81 13.09
CA LEU A 71 -3.39 7.47 13.82
C LEU A 71 -4.62 7.32 12.89
N GLY A 72 -4.75 8.19 11.88
CA GLY A 72 -5.79 8.07 10.86
C GLY A 72 -5.61 6.85 9.96
N MET A 73 -4.37 6.45 9.66
CA MET A 73 -4.05 5.25 8.88
C MET A 73 -4.41 3.96 9.63
N LEU A 74 -4.09 3.87 10.93
CA LEU A 74 -4.43 2.74 11.80
C LEU A 74 -5.95 2.50 11.83
N GLU A 75 -6.74 3.55 12.08
CA GLU A 75 -8.20 3.47 12.08
C GLU A 75 -8.77 3.10 10.71
N ARG A 76 -8.14 3.58 9.63
CA ARG A 76 -8.55 3.24 8.26
C ARG A 76 -8.29 1.76 7.96
N ALA A 77 -7.12 1.23 8.28
CA ALA A 77 -6.80 -0.19 8.06
C ALA A 77 -7.78 -1.09 8.83
N ARG A 78 -7.98 -0.82 10.12
CA ARG A 78 -8.96 -1.55 10.94
C ARG A 78 -10.37 -1.51 10.36
N SER A 79 -10.82 -0.33 9.90
CA SER A 79 -12.14 -0.16 9.27
C SER A 79 -12.27 -0.96 7.98
N VAL A 80 -11.20 -1.01 7.15
CA VAL A 80 -11.17 -1.82 5.93
C VAL A 80 -11.34 -3.30 6.27
N TYR A 81 -10.58 -3.84 7.22
CA TYR A 81 -10.64 -5.25 7.59
C TYR A 81 -11.99 -5.64 8.20
N ALA A 82 -12.56 -4.80 9.05
CA ALA A 82 -13.92 -4.97 9.54
C ALA A 82 -14.95 -4.92 8.39
N GLY A 83 -14.71 -4.08 7.38
CA GLY A 83 -15.55 -3.89 6.20
C GLY A 83 -15.47 -5.01 5.16
N MET A 84 -14.46 -5.88 5.19
CA MET A 84 -14.33 -7.01 4.27
C MET A 84 -15.46 -8.05 4.43
N GLY A 85 -16.22 -8.01 5.52
CA GLY A 85 -17.34 -8.94 5.75
C GLY A 85 -16.91 -10.38 6.05
N LEU A 86 -15.64 -10.57 6.41
CA LEU A 86 -15.03 -11.88 6.70
C LEU A 86 -15.13 -12.28 8.17
N SER A 87 -15.70 -11.42 9.02
CA SER A 87 -15.78 -11.64 10.47
C SER A 87 -14.41 -11.86 11.12
N PHE A 88 -13.38 -11.17 10.63
CA PHE A 88 -12.11 -11.06 11.34
C PHE A 88 -12.32 -10.44 12.73
N PRO A 89 -11.59 -10.91 13.76
CA PRO A 89 -11.61 -10.25 15.06
C PRO A 89 -11.11 -8.80 14.94
N SER A 90 -11.55 -7.95 15.87
CA SER A 90 -10.89 -6.65 16.04
C SER A 90 -9.56 -6.85 16.78
N PRO A 91 -8.54 -6.03 16.50
CA PRO A 91 -7.33 -5.99 17.32
C PRO A 91 -7.66 -5.93 18.81
N VAL A 92 -6.96 -6.72 19.63
CA VAL A 92 -7.25 -6.80 21.06
C VAL A 92 -6.58 -5.60 21.74
N PRO A 93 -7.35 -4.73 22.42
CA PRO A 93 -6.75 -3.61 23.12
C PRO A 93 -6.03 -4.09 24.39
N ASP A 94 -5.04 -3.32 24.83
CA ASP A 94 -4.39 -3.49 26.14
C ASP A 94 -5.30 -2.95 27.27
N THR A 95 -4.76 -2.89 28.49
CA THR A 95 -5.45 -2.52 29.74
C THR A 95 -6.14 -1.16 29.73
N ASP A 96 -5.79 -0.25 28.81
CA ASP A 96 -6.40 1.07 28.67
C ASP A 96 -7.44 1.18 27.53
N ALA A 97 -7.84 0.04 26.97
CA ALA A 97 -8.76 -0.10 25.85
C ALA A 97 -8.23 0.40 24.48
N HIS A 98 -6.92 0.62 24.33
CA HIS A 98 -6.29 0.90 23.04
C HIS A 98 -5.22 -0.13 22.69
N VAL A 99 -4.92 -0.24 21.39
CA VAL A 99 -3.66 -0.78 20.89
C VAL A 99 -2.62 0.34 20.92
N HIS A 100 -1.44 0.07 21.46
CA HIS A 100 -0.36 1.06 21.47
C HIS A 100 0.54 0.92 20.24
N VAL A 101 0.93 2.07 19.70
CA VAL A 101 1.84 2.17 18.56
C VAL A 101 2.98 3.09 18.94
N SER A 102 4.21 2.60 18.91
CA SER A 102 5.42 3.39 19.12
C SER A 102 6.05 3.77 17.78
N ILE A 103 6.45 5.03 17.63
CA ILE A 103 7.21 5.49 16.47
C ILE A 103 8.66 5.68 16.89
N ASP A 104 9.50 4.78 16.39
CA ASP A 104 10.83 4.49 16.91
C ASP A 104 11.94 4.94 15.94
N ASP A 105 13.09 5.31 16.49
CA ASP A 105 14.33 5.37 15.72
C ASP A 105 15.03 4.01 15.84
N LEU A 106 14.70 3.04 14.97
CA LEU A 106 15.26 1.68 15.05
C LEU A 106 16.76 1.64 14.73
N THR A 107 17.30 2.69 14.10
CA THR A 107 18.74 2.80 13.85
C THR A 107 19.50 3.10 15.14
N GLN A 108 18.97 3.99 15.98
CA GLN A 108 19.55 4.33 17.28
C GLN A 108 18.96 3.54 18.46
N VAL A 109 17.94 2.72 18.18
CA VAL A 109 17.16 1.97 19.18
C VAL A 109 16.52 2.91 20.20
N CYS A 110 15.97 4.03 19.72
CA CYS A 110 15.15 4.90 20.55
C CYS A 110 13.69 4.51 20.42
N VAL A 111 13.14 4.00 21.52
CA VAL A 111 11.80 3.43 21.60
C VAL A 111 10.97 4.24 22.61
N PRO A 112 10.09 5.16 22.16
CA PRO A 112 9.27 5.97 23.06
C PRO A 112 8.32 5.19 23.97
N TYR A 113 7.86 4.01 23.54
CA TYR A 113 6.96 3.16 24.30
C TYR A 113 7.21 1.68 24.03
N GLY A 114 7.04 0.84 25.06
CA GLY A 114 7.26 -0.60 24.95
C GLY A 114 8.74 -0.97 24.88
N ALA A 115 9.02 -2.13 24.30
CA ALA A 115 10.37 -2.61 24.06
C ALA A 115 10.45 -3.43 22.77
N VAL A 116 11.57 -3.33 22.06
CA VAL A 116 11.85 -4.26 20.95
C VAL A 116 11.93 -5.69 21.51
N PRO A 117 11.19 -6.65 20.94
CA PRO A 117 11.15 -8.02 21.47
C PRO A 117 12.53 -8.67 21.59
N ILE A 118 12.66 -9.52 22.60
CA ILE A 118 13.83 -10.37 22.74
C ILE A 118 13.84 -11.37 21.58
N GLY A 119 14.95 -11.41 20.85
CA GLY A 119 15.12 -12.31 19.72
C GLY A 119 14.88 -11.67 18.36
N THR A 120 14.38 -10.42 18.30
CA THR A 120 14.31 -9.68 17.04
C THR A 120 15.69 -9.61 16.37
N PRO A 121 15.84 -10.07 15.10
CA PRO A 121 17.13 -10.08 14.43
C PRO A 121 17.72 -8.67 14.24
N VAL A 122 19.01 -8.54 14.52
CA VAL A 122 19.79 -7.30 14.32
C VAL A 122 20.46 -7.27 12.93
N PRO A 123 20.75 -6.07 12.37
CA PRO A 123 20.48 -4.73 12.91
C PRO A 123 19.01 -4.32 12.80
N TYR A 124 18.47 -3.63 13.82
CA TYR A 124 17.04 -3.25 13.82
C TYR A 124 16.64 -2.30 12.70
N SER A 125 17.59 -1.51 12.19
CA SER A 125 17.38 -0.61 11.05
C SER A 125 16.94 -1.31 9.76
N ARG A 126 16.99 -2.65 9.69
CA ARG A 126 16.46 -3.41 8.54
C ARG A 126 14.94 -3.48 8.53
N TRP A 127 14.28 -3.36 9.69
CA TRP A 127 12.83 -3.54 9.84
C TRP A 127 12.10 -2.22 9.61
N ASP A 128 10.98 -2.25 8.88
CA ASP A 128 10.12 -1.08 8.71
C ASP A 128 9.15 -0.95 9.88
N ALA A 129 8.75 -2.09 10.43
CA ALA A 129 7.98 -2.22 11.65
C ALA A 129 8.23 -3.58 12.32
N LEU A 130 7.77 -3.70 13.57
CA LEU A 130 7.87 -4.90 14.41
C LEU A 130 6.63 -4.97 15.31
N LEU A 131 6.18 -6.17 15.65
CA LEU A 131 5.22 -6.36 16.75
C LEU A 131 5.93 -6.71 18.05
N GLU A 132 5.48 -6.13 19.16
CA GLU A 132 5.81 -6.55 20.52
C GLU A 132 4.64 -7.30 21.13
N PRO A 133 4.70 -8.65 21.21
CA PRO A 133 3.66 -9.42 21.88
C PRO A 133 3.58 -9.05 23.35
N ILE A 134 2.39 -8.66 23.81
CA ILE A 134 2.13 -8.47 25.23
C ILE A 134 1.43 -9.71 25.82
N ALA A 135 1.09 -9.67 27.10
CA ALA A 135 0.73 -10.87 27.87
C ALA A 135 -0.55 -11.61 27.39
N VAL A 136 -1.26 -11.09 26.39
CA VAL A 136 -2.51 -11.66 25.85
C VAL A 136 -2.37 -11.76 24.32
N PRO A 137 -2.63 -12.93 23.70
CA PRO A 137 -2.58 -13.06 22.24
C PRO A 137 -3.45 -12.04 21.50
N GLY A 138 -2.89 -11.43 20.45
CA GLY A 138 -3.54 -10.40 19.63
C GLY A 138 -3.62 -9.02 20.28
N ALA A 139 -3.14 -8.91 21.53
CA ALA A 139 -2.79 -7.64 22.12
C ALA A 139 -1.27 -7.54 21.94
N ASP A 140 -0.85 -6.72 20.98
CA ASP A 140 0.54 -6.48 20.66
C ASP A 140 0.74 -4.98 20.48
N ASN A 141 1.92 -4.47 20.83
CA ASN A 141 2.28 -3.11 20.47
C ASN A 141 2.88 -3.11 19.07
N ILE A 142 2.54 -2.12 18.25
CA ILE A 142 3.18 -1.91 16.94
C ILE A 142 4.36 -0.97 17.13
N HIS A 143 5.54 -1.35 16.68
CA HIS A 143 6.71 -0.49 16.59
C HIS A 143 6.94 -0.11 15.13
N LEU A 144 6.82 1.17 14.79
CA LEU A 144 7.04 1.69 13.43
C LEU A 144 8.36 2.45 13.36
N ASP A 145 9.19 2.17 12.36
CA ASP A 145 10.38 2.98 12.12
C ASP A 145 10.00 4.40 11.65
N ALA A 146 10.53 5.42 12.32
CA ALA A 146 10.23 6.83 12.08
C ALA A 146 10.65 7.31 10.68
N THR A 147 11.55 6.60 9.99
CA THR A 147 12.06 6.99 8.67
C THR A 147 11.37 6.26 7.52
N LYS A 148 10.96 5.00 7.72
CA LYS A 148 10.41 4.15 6.64
C LYS A 148 9.10 3.42 6.98
N GLY A 149 8.78 3.25 8.26
CA GLY A 149 7.58 2.54 8.72
C GLY A 149 6.28 3.35 8.65
N LEU A 150 6.34 4.65 8.36
CA LEU A 150 5.17 5.55 8.44
C LEU A 150 4.31 5.59 7.17
N THR A 151 4.46 4.59 6.30
CA THR A 151 3.65 4.47 5.08
C THR A 151 2.38 3.67 5.37
N TYR A 152 1.32 3.93 4.61
CA TYR A 152 0.07 3.21 4.82
C TYR A 152 0.16 1.69 4.58
N PRO A 153 0.88 1.18 3.56
CA PRO A 153 1.08 -0.26 3.40
C PRO A 153 1.65 -0.93 4.64
N VAL A 154 2.75 -0.39 5.18
CA VAL A 154 3.38 -0.94 6.39
C VAL A 154 2.40 -0.91 7.57
N ILE A 155 1.75 0.24 7.80
CA ILE A 155 0.79 0.36 8.90
C ILE A 155 -0.39 -0.61 8.75
N ALA A 156 -0.89 -0.80 7.52
CA ALA A 156 -1.98 -1.73 7.26
C ALA A 156 -1.55 -3.19 7.50
N HIS A 157 -0.35 -3.56 7.02
CA HIS A 157 0.28 -4.86 7.26
C HIS A 157 0.34 -5.19 8.74
N GLU A 158 0.92 -4.32 9.55
CA GLU A 158 1.04 -4.52 11.01
C GLU A 158 -0.32 -4.58 11.72
N VAL A 159 -1.30 -3.79 11.29
CA VAL A 159 -2.66 -3.87 11.85
C VAL A 159 -3.32 -5.22 11.52
N PHE A 160 -2.99 -5.82 10.39
CA PHE A 160 -3.50 -7.15 10.05
C PHE A 160 -2.83 -8.25 10.89
N HIS A 161 -1.55 -8.12 11.23
CA HIS A 161 -0.93 -9.06 12.18
C HIS A 161 -1.65 -9.11 13.53
N LEU A 162 -2.15 -7.98 14.05
CA LEU A 162 -2.97 -7.98 15.27
C LEU A 162 -4.27 -8.81 15.13
N VAL A 163 -4.82 -8.87 13.92
CA VAL A 163 -5.99 -9.72 13.61
C VAL A 163 -5.58 -11.19 13.61
N GLU A 164 -4.44 -11.50 13.00
CA GLU A 164 -3.88 -12.84 12.89
C GLU A 164 -3.53 -13.42 14.27
N ASP A 165 -2.81 -12.65 15.10
CA ASP A 165 -2.41 -13.05 16.46
C ASP A 165 -3.61 -13.19 17.41
N ALA A 166 -4.68 -12.43 17.18
CA ALA A 166 -5.96 -12.60 17.89
C ALA A 166 -6.70 -13.89 17.49
N MET A 167 -6.41 -14.44 16.30
CA MET A 167 -6.97 -15.72 15.85
C MET A 167 -6.12 -16.89 16.34
N VAL A 168 -4.85 -16.92 15.95
CA VAL A 168 -3.92 -17.99 16.28
C VAL A 168 -2.48 -17.42 16.28
N PRO A 169 -1.88 -17.18 17.46
CA PRO A 169 -0.49 -16.74 17.54
C PRO A 169 0.46 -17.87 17.11
N ASP A 170 1.68 -17.50 16.74
CA ASP A 170 2.76 -18.43 16.36
C ASP A 170 2.41 -19.38 15.19
N VAL A 171 1.55 -18.93 14.27
CA VAL A 171 1.23 -19.68 13.05
C VAL A 171 2.43 -19.73 12.11
N ASP A 172 2.37 -20.60 11.11
CA ASP A 172 3.36 -20.73 10.05
C ASP A 172 3.70 -19.35 9.42
N PRO A 173 4.95 -18.85 9.52
CA PRO A 173 5.26 -17.45 9.21
C PRO A 173 4.91 -17.02 7.78
N TRP A 174 4.98 -17.92 6.79
CA TRP A 174 4.63 -17.55 5.41
C TRP A 174 3.13 -17.28 5.25
N LEU A 175 2.30 -17.98 6.02
CA LEU A 175 0.84 -17.77 6.05
C LEU A 175 0.55 -16.43 6.70
N GLN A 176 1.19 -16.13 7.83
CA GLN A 176 1.10 -14.84 8.51
C GLN A 176 1.51 -13.68 7.58
N GLU A 177 2.77 -13.67 7.16
CA GLU A 177 3.33 -12.55 6.40
C GLU A 177 2.72 -12.39 5.01
N GLY A 178 2.45 -13.50 4.31
CA GLY A 178 1.84 -13.46 2.99
C GLY A 178 0.40 -12.95 3.04
N SER A 179 -0.34 -13.25 4.10
CA SER A 179 -1.74 -12.82 4.22
C SER A 179 -1.88 -11.40 4.79
N ALA A 180 -0.95 -10.96 5.64
CA ALA A 180 -0.80 -9.57 6.04
C ALA A 180 -0.46 -8.66 4.85
N GLU A 181 0.49 -9.03 3.99
CA GLU A 181 0.79 -8.26 2.78
C GLU A 181 -0.41 -8.25 1.82
N TRP A 182 -1.13 -9.37 1.65
CA TRP A 182 -2.36 -9.42 0.86
C TRP A 182 -3.41 -8.43 1.38
N ALA A 183 -3.63 -8.41 2.69
CA ALA A 183 -4.57 -7.51 3.33
C ALA A 183 -4.14 -6.04 3.19
N ALA A 184 -2.84 -5.75 3.33
CA ALA A 184 -2.26 -4.42 3.16
C ALA A 184 -2.41 -3.89 1.74
N VAL A 185 -2.12 -4.72 0.73
CA VAL A 185 -2.31 -4.37 -0.70
C VAL A 185 -3.76 -4.00 -0.99
N ARG A 186 -4.71 -4.78 -0.49
CA ARG A 186 -6.15 -4.48 -0.63
C ARG A 186 -6.57 -3.22 0.11
N ALA A 187 -6.00 -2.98 1.29
CA ALA A 187 -6.27 -1.77 2.07
C ALA A 187 -5.73 -0.51 1.40
N ASN A 188 -4.53 -0.58 0.79
CA ASN A 188 -3.87 0.54 0.13
C ASN A 188 -4.40 0.81 -1.30
N GLN A 189 -5.01 -0.19 -1.95
CA GLN A 189 -5.43 -0.11 -3.36
C GLN A 189 -4.27 0.22 -4.33
N ASP A 190 -3.06 -0.21 -4.00
CA ASP A 190 -1.83 0.10 -4.76
C ASP A 190 -1.14 -1.19 -5.22
N ALA A 191 -0.09 -1.03 -6.03
CA ALA A 191 0.82 -2.11 -6.35
C ALA A 191 1.52 -2.60 -5.07
N GLY A 192 1.21 -3.83 -4.66
CA GLY A 192 2.08 -4.56 -3.72
C GLY A 192 3.49 -4.73 -4.30
N GLY A 193 4.40 -5.28 -3.50
CA GLY A 193 5.74 -5.56 -4.01
C GLY A 193 5.73 -6.56 -5.17
N THR A 194 6.65 -6.38 -6.11
CA THR A 194 6.86 -7.35 -7.19
C THR A 194 7.81 -8.43 -6.73
N GLU A 195 7.44 -9.69 -6.93
CA GLU A 195 8.31 -10.84 -6.72
C GLU A 195 9.59 -10.72 -7.56
N ALA A 196 10.73 -10.71 -6.87
CA ALA A 196 12.05 -10.66 -7.50
C ALA A 196 12.63 -12.07 -7.72
N ASN A 197 12.18 -13.06 -6.94
CA ASN A 197 12.68 -14.44 -6.99
C ASN A 197 11.54 -15.48 -7.07
N PRO A 198 11.08 -15.84 -8.29
CA PRO A 198 9.99 -16.80 -8.45
C PRO A 198 10.34 -18.25 -8.08
N ASP A 199 11.63 -18.57 -7.90
CA ASP A 199 12.09 -19.89 -7.42
C ASP A 199 12.05 -20.06 -5.89
N ARG A 200 11.60 -19.02 -5.17
CA ARG A 200 11.35 -19.12 -3.74
C ARG A 200 10.22 -20.12 -3.51
N THR A 201 10.41 -21.04 -2.56
CA THR A 201 9.30 -21.90 -2.12
C THR A 201 8.24 -21.02 -1.48
N LEU A 202 6.97 -21.29 -1.79
CA LEU A 202 5.86 -20.48 -1.29
C LEU A 202 5.88 -20.34 0.24
N ASP A 203 6.29 -21.40 0.93
CA ASP A 203 6.29 -21.56 2.38
C ASP A 203 7.62 -21.19 3.06
N CYS A 204 8.51 -20.49 2.36
CA CYS A 204 9.79 -20.05 2.92
C CYS A 204 9.70 -18.66 3.57
N VAL A 205 10.11 -18.56 4.83
CA VAL A 205 10.43 -17.29 5.51
C VAL A 205 11.79 -17.40 6.19
N GLY A 206 12.61 -16.36 6.07
CA GLY A 206 13.95 -16.32 6.66
C GLY A 206 15.04 -15.91 5.66
N SER A 207 16.28 -15.83 6.18
CA SER A 207 17.44 -15.35 5.42
C SER A 207 17.79 -16.19 4.19
N GLU A 208 17.45 -17.47 4.22
CA GLU A 208 17.64 -18.45 3.17
C GLU A 208 16.60 -18.34 2.05
N CYS A 209 15.52 -17.60 2.27
CA CYS A 209 14.36 -17.55 1.38
C CYS A 209 14.44 -16.45 0.31
N GLY A 210 15.50 -15.65 0.30
CA GLY A 210 15.73 -14.71 -0.79
C GLY A 210 16.82 -13.67 -0.55
N ASP A 211 17.06 -12.89 -1.61
CA ASP A 211 18.12 -11.88 -1.65
C ASP A 211 17.65 -10.51 -1.14
N THR A 212 16.34 -10.30 -1.11
CA THR A 212 15.71 -9.05 -0.64
C THR A 212 14.98 -9.28 0.68
N GLU A 213 14.79 -8.21 1.47
CA GLU A 213 13.94 -8.27 2.67
C GLU A 213 12.51 -8.66 2.31
N TYR A 214 12.03 -8.21 1.15
CA TYR A 214 10.71 -8.57 0.62
C TYR A 214 10.56 -10.09 0.46
N ASP A 215 11.55 -10.75 -0.14
CA ASP A 215 11.52 -12.20 -0.34
C ASP A 215 11.72 -12.97 0.98
N ARG A 216 12.59 -12.48 1.87
CA ARG A 216 12.90 -13.10 3.16
C ARG A 216 11.72 -13.09 4.12
N ASN A 217 10.88 -12.06 4.05
CA ASN A 217 9.74 -11.91 4.95
C ASN A 217 8.48 -12.63 4.44
N GLY A 218 8.55 -13.53 3.46
CA GLY A 218 7.34 -14.24 3.02
C GLY A 218 6.40 -13.42 2.12
N TYR A 219 6.58 -12.10 1.99
CA TYR A 219 5.65 -11.17 1.33
C TYR A 219 5.15 -11.60 -0.06
N PRO A 220 5.97 -12.10 -1.02
CA PRO A 220 5.46 -12.61 -2.30
C PRO A 220 4.29 -13.60 -2.22
N GLY A 221 4.06 -14.25 -1.08
CA GLY A 221 2.90 -15.10 -0.82
C GLY A 221 1.54 -14.39 -1.01
N TRP A 222 1.51 -13.05 -0.91
CA TRP A 222 0.29 -12.25 -1.10
C TRP A 222 -0.40 -12.51 -2.45
N MET A 223 0.37 -12.77 -3.51
CA MET A 223 -0.18 -13.01 -4.85
C MET A 223 -0.95 -14.33 -4.90
N LEU A 224 -0.56 -15.33 -4.11
CA LEU A 224 -1.28 -16.59 -3.99
C LEU A 224 -2.58 -16.41 -3.19
N PHE A 225 -2.57 -15.61 -2.13
CA PHE A 225 -3.80 -15.27 -1.40
C PHE A 225 -4.75 -14.43 -2.25
N GLU A 226 -4.23 -13.53 -3.10
CA GLU A 226 -5.05 -12.81 -4.06
C GLU A 226 -5.65 -13.76 -5.09
N TYR A 227 -4.86 -14.71 -5.62
CA TYR A 227 -5.39 -15.73 -6.52
C TYR A 227 -6.49 -16.58 -5.85
N LEU A 228 -6.29 -17.00 -4.61
CA LEU A 228 -7.28 -17.72 -3.80
C LEU A 228 -8.58 -16.91 -3.67
N ALA A 229 -8.46 -15.62 -3.36
CA ALA A 229 -9.57 -14.70 -3.17
C ALA A 229 -10.32 -14.42 -4.49
N GLU A 230 -9.63 -14.11 -5.59
CA GLU A 230 -10.28 -13.89 -6.88
C GLU A 230 -10.95 -15.16 -7.43
N ARG A 231 -10.32 -16.33 -7.21
CA ARG A 231 -10.78 -17.59 -7.78
C ARG A 231 -11.95 -18.22 -7.02
N TYR A 232 -11.96 -18.10 -5.69
CA TYR A 232 -12.89 -18.79 -4.80
C TYR A 232 -13.63 -17.88 -3.82
N GLY A 233 -13.36 -16.57 -3.86
CA GLY A 233 -13.93 -15.55 -2.98
C GLY A 233 -13.06 -15.26 -1.75
N ASP A 234 -13.10 -14.01 -1.29
CA ASP A 234 -12.35 -13.51 -0.12
C ASP A 234 -12.53 -14.36 1.15
N SER A 235 -13.72 -14.94 1.33
CA SER A 235 -14.01 -15.82 2.47
C SER A 235 -13.17 -17.09 2.49
N LYS A 236 -12.56 -17.46 1.36
CA LYS A 236 -11.65 -18.59 1.29
C LYS A 236 -10.31 -18.30 1.96
N VAL A 237 -9.82 -17.05 1.93
CA VAL A 237 -8.61 -16.64 2.70
C VAL A 237 -8.90 -16.78 4.20
N LYS A 238 -10.04 -16.27 4.66
CA LYS A 238 -10.49 -16.45 6.05
C LYS A 238 -10.63 -17.92 6.45
N ALA A 239 -11.12 -18.77 5.54
CA ALA A 239 -11.25 -20.19 5.82
C ALA A 239 -9.90 -20.87 6.08
N VAL A 240 -8.79 -20.41 5.47
CA VAL A 240 -7.44 -20.92 5.76
C VAL A 240 -7.11 -20.65 7.23
N TRP A 241 -7.33 -19.41 7.68
CA TRP A 241 -7.15 -19.04 9.08
C TRP A 241 -8.08 -19.81 10.02
N ASP A 242 -9.32 -20.11 9.63
CA ASP A 242 -10.20 -20.97 10.43
C ASP A 242 -9.67 -22.40 10.57
N GLN A 243 -8.95 -22.92 9.57
CA GLN A 243 -8.24 -24.21 9.69
C GLN A 243 -7.05 -24.10 10.64
N ALA A 244 -6.26 -23.04 10.55
CA ALA A 244 -5.13 -22.79 11.44
C ALA A 244 -5.58 -22.67 12.90
N VAL A 245 -6.68 -21.96 13.18
CA VAL A 245 -7.29 -21.88 14.52
C VAL A 245 -7.73 -23.26 15.02
N ALA A 246 -8.32 -24.08 14.14
CA ALA A 246 -8.75 -25.43 14.49
C ALA A 246 -7.57 -26.40 14.68
N ASN A 247 -6.44 -26.14 14.02
CA ASN A 247 -5.25 -26.99 14.03
C ASN A 247 -3.95 -26.18 14.17
N PRO A 248 -3.68 -25.51 15.31
CA PRO A 248 -2.56 -24.55 15.43
C PRO A 248 -1.15 -25.10 15.22
N LEU A 249 -1.00 -26.43 15.14
CA LEU A 249 0.28 -27.11 14.88
C LEU A 249 0.40 -27.65 13.46
N ALA A 250 -0.62 -27.46 12.63
CA ALA A 250 -0.57 -27.83 11.22
C ALA A 250 0.33 -26.83 10.47
N ALA A 251 1.02 -27.31 9.44
CA ALA A 251 1.68 -26.41 8.49
C ALA A 251 0.61 -25.62 7.72
N GLY A 252 0.88 -24.36 7.40
CA GLY A 252 -0.09 -23.52 6.68
C GLY A 252 -0.48 -24.09 5.32
N THR A 253 0.42 -24.89 4.70
CA THR A 253 0.14 -25.58 3.43
C THR A 253 -0.91 -26.66 3.58
N THR A 254 -1.00 -27.28 4.77
CA THR A 254 -2.08 -28.22 5.13
C THR A 254 -3.40 -27.48 5.32
N ASP A 255 -3.38 -26.34 6.00
CA ASP A 255 -4.57 -25.51 6.19
C ASP A 255 -5.13 -25.00 4.87
N LEU A 256 -4.27 -24.53 3.96
CA LEU A 256 -4.64 -24.18 2.60
C LEU A 256 -5.22 -25.38 1.84
N ALA A 257 -4.56 -26.53 1.88
CA ALA A 257 -5.05 -27.73 1.19
C ALA A 257 -6.46 -28.15 1.67
N ASN A 258 -6.76 -28.00 2.96
CA ASN A 258 -8.03 -28.40 3.55
C ASN A 258 -9.21 -27.52 3.12
N VAL A 259 -8.99 -26.28 2.67
CA VAL A 259 -10.07 -25.38 2.24
C VAL A 259 -10.33 -25.40 0.74
N LEU A 260 -9.39 -25.95 -0.04
CA LEU A 260 -9.46 -25.97 -1.49
C LEU A 260 -10.48 -27.02 -2.00
N PRO A 261 -11.25 -26.72 -3.05
CA PRO A 261 -12.12 -27.71 -3.70
C PRO A 261 -11.37 -28.64 -4.66
N VAL A 262 -10.06 -28.43 -4.81
CA VAL A 262 -9.12 -29.19 -5.65
C VAL A 262 -7.90 -29.54 -4.80
N SER A 263 -7.01 -30.41 -5.28
CA SER A 263 -5.74 -30.65 -4.59
C SER A 263 -4.89 -29.39 -4.56
N LEU A 264 -4.04 -29.25 -3.53
CA LEU A 264 -3.03 -28.18 -3.46
C LEU A 264 -2.16 -28.14 -4.72
N ALA A 265 -1.77 -29.32 -5.22
CA ALA A 265 -1.06 -29.48 -6.48
C ALA A 265 -1.77 -28.83 -7.68
N SER A 266 -3.06 -29.11 -7.86
CA SER A 266 -3.86 -28.52 -8.95
C SER A 266 -3.99 -27.02 -8.78
N PHE A 267 -4.26 -26.56 -7.55
CA PHE A 267 -4.36 -25.13 -7.24
C PHE A 267 -3.06 -24.38 -7.54
N PHE A 268 -1.91 -24.95 -7.15
CA PHE A 268 -0.60 -24.35 -7.38
C PHE A 268 -0.26 -24.27 -8.88
N ASN A 269 -0.54 -25.32 -9.66
CA ASN A 269 -0.39 -25.28 -11.12
C ASN A 269 -1.28 -24.21 -11.78
N ASP A 270 -2.52 -24.04 -11.31
CA ASP A 270 -3.42 -23.00 -11.82
C ASP A 270 -2.95 -21.59 -11.43
N TYR A 271 -2.49 -21.39 -10.19
CA TYR A 271 -1.90 -20.15 -9.69
C TYR A 271 -0.69 -19.72 -10.53
N THR A 272 0.26 -20.63 -10.77
CA THR A 272 1.46 -20.32 -11.54
C THR A 272 1.15 -19.98 -13.01
N THR A 273 0.03 -20.49 -13.54
CA THR A 273 -0.52 -20.12 -14.86
C THR A 273 -1.18 -18.75 -14.86
N ALA A 274 -1.88 -18.37 -13.78
CA ALA A 274 -2.39 -17.00 -13.61
C ALA A 274 -1.22 -16.00 -13.54
N ARG A 275 -0.16 -16.32 -12.79
CA ARG A 275 1.09 -15.54 -12.74
C ARG A 275 1.80 -15.44 -14.08
N LEU A 276 1.86 -16.53 -14.86
CA LEU A 276 2.43 -16.55 -16.22
C LEU A 276 1.81 -15.49 -17.14
N THR A 277 0.53 -15.21 -16.97
CA THR A 277 -0.28 -14.37 -17.87
C THR A 277 -0.63 -13.01 -17.29
N GLY A 278 -0.40 -12.78 -15.99
CA GLY A 278 -0.96 -11.65 -15.28
C GLY A 278 -2.49 -11.68 -15.24
N ASN A 279 -3.11 -12.87 -15.28
CA ASN A 279 -4.57 -13.03 -15.27
C ASN A 279 -5.15 -12.85 -13.87
N PHE A 280 -5.03 -11.61 -13.39
CA PHE A 280 -5.58 -11.11 -12.14
C PHE A 280 -6.50 -9.93 -12.43
N THR A 281 -7.46 -9.71 -11.54
CA THR A 281 -8.33 -8.53 -11.57
C THR A 281 -7.74 -7.37 -10.79
N ILE A 282 -6.91 -7.63 -9.77
CA ILE A 282 -6.23 -6.58 -9.02
C ILE A 282 -5.28 -5.79 -9.92
N PRO A 283 -5.36 -4.45 -9.96
CA PRO A 283 -4.53 -3.63 -10.84
C PRO A 283 -3.02 -3.85 -10.67
N ALA A 284 -2.59 -4.22 -9.46
CA ALA A 284 -1.21 -4.52 -9.11
C ALA A 284 -0.60 -5.67 -9.93
N LEU A 285 -1.41 -6.67 -10.32
CA LEU A 285 -0.96 -7.88 -11.03
C LEU A 285 -1.54 -8.01 -12.44
N ALA A 286 -2.60 -7.26 -12.75
CA ALA A 286 -3.29 -7.32 -14.03
C ALA A 286 -2.31 -7.06 -15.20
N GLY A 287 -2.11 -8.08 -16.03
CA GLY A 287 -1.21 -8.06 -17.19
C GLY A 287 0.29 -7.99 -16.86
N GLN A 288 0.68 -8.10 -15.59
CA GLN A 288 2.08 -8.15 -15.19
C GLN A 288 2.65 -9.54 -15.46
N LEU A 289 3.67 -9.60 -16.33
CA LEU A 289 4.38 -10.84 -16.64
C LEU A 289 5.43 -11.14 -15.55
N PRO A 290 5.74 -12.41 -15.30
CA PRO A 290 6.71 -12.77 -14.27
C PRO A 290 8.14 -12.48 -14.70
N ALA A 291 9.03 -12.32 -13.72
CA ALA A 291 10.46 -12.23 -13.98
C ALA A 291 10.97 -13.55 -14.60
N PRO A 292 11.67 -13.51 -15.73
CA PRO A 292 12.23 -14.72 -16.33
C PRO A 292 13.44 -15.22 -15.54
N TYR A 293 13.53 -16.54 -15.39
CA TYR A 293 14.73 -17.20 -14.86
C TYR A 293 15.82 -17.36 -15.93
N ALA A 294 15.41 -17.75 -17.14
CA ALA A 294 16.33 -18.04 -18.23
C ALA A 294 15.70 -17.71 -19.58
N GLU A 295 16.54 -17.59 -20.60
CA GLU A 295 16.15 -17.39 -21.99
C GLU A 295 16.60 -18.57 -22.85
N LEU A 296 15.67 -19.07 -23.67
CA LEU A 296 15.90 -20.09 -24.68
C LEU A 296 15.67 -19.48 -26.08
N PRO A 297 16.74 -19.20 -26.85
CA PRO A 297 16.59 -18.65 -28.18
C PRO A 297 16.03 -19.70 -29.14
N VAL A 298 14.90 -19.37 -29.80
CA VAL A 298 14.22 -20.30 -30.71
C VAL A 298 14.88 -20.34 -32.11
N GLY A 299 15.75 -19.39 -32.42
CA GLY A 299 16.48 -19.32 -33.69
C GLY A 299 15.61 -18.89 -34.88
N SER A 300 16.24 -18.61 -36.03
CA SER A 300 15.57 -18.16 -37.26
C SER A 300 15.52 -19.21 -38.38
N THR A 301 16.04 -20.41 -38.14
CA THR A 301 16.12 -21.51 -39.10
C THR A 301 15.59 -22.81 -38.49
N SER A 302 15.05 -23.71 -39.30
CA SER A 302 14.58 -25.02 -38.82
C SER A 302 15.69 -25.80 -38.11
N GLY A 303 15.38 -26.40 -36.97
CA GLY A 303 16.38 -27.11 -36.18
C GLY A 303 15.92 -27.42 -34.76
N SER A 304 16.69 -28.27 -34.09
CA SER A 304 16.50 -28.54 -32.66
C SER A 304 16.88 -27.32 -31.83
N LEU A 305 16.10 -27.06 -30.79
CA LEU A 305 16.44 -26.04 -29.80
C LEU A 305 17.57 -26.54 -28.90
N PRO A 306 18.38 -25.64 -28.32
CA PRO A 306 19.26 -25.98 -27.22
C PRO A 306 18.45 -26.66 -26.09
N SER A 307 18.97 -27.77 -25.56
CA SER A 307 18.41 -28.36 -24.35
C SER A 307 19.03 -27.69 -23.11
N GLY A 308 18.20 -27.31 -22.15
CA GLY A 308 18.63 -26.75 -20.87
C GLY A 308 18.03 -27.50 -19.69
N SER A 309 18.70 -27.42 -18.55
CA SER A 309 18.22 -27.92 -17.26
C SER A 309 17.85 -26.75 -16.36
N VAL A 310 16.68 -26.83 -15.72
CA VAL A 310 16.16 -25.82 -14.80
C VAL A 310 15.75 -26.51 -13.51
N ALA A 311 16.53 -26.32 -12.45
CA ALA A 311 16.17 -26.78 -11.11
C ALA A 311 15.06 -25.90 -10.53
N VAL A 312 14.03 -26.47 -9.91
CA VAL A 312 12.93 -25.73 -9.28
C VAL A 312 12.69 -26.30 -7.89
N ASN A 313 12.61 -25.45 -6.87
CA ASN A 313 12.33 -25.86 -5.50
C ASN A 313 10.88 -26.31 -5.31
N HIS A 314 10.56 -26.91 -4.17
CA HIS A 314 9.19 -27.32 -3.89
C HIS A 314 8.28 -26.09 -3.76
N LEU A 315 6.98 -26.22 -4.09
CA LEU A 315 6.03 -25.10 -4.16
C LEU A 315 6.59 -23.82 -4.82
N ALA A 316 7.40 -23.97 -5.87
CA ALA A 316 8.02 -22.87 -6.60
C ALA A 316 7.80 -23.00 -8.11
N VAL A 317 8.08 -21.93 -8.85
CA VAL A 317 7.97 -21.91 -10.31
C VAL A 317 9.11 -21.14 -10.95
N ARG A 318 9.65 -21.65 -12.05
CA ARG A 318 10.53 -20.86 -12.92
C ARG A 318 9.89 -20.61 -14.26
N TYR A 319 10.13 -19.41 -14.78
CA TYR A 319 9.64 -18.97 -16.08
C TYR A 319 10.80 -18.87 -17.06
N VAL A 320 10.70 -19.59 -18.18
CA VAL A 320 11.69 -19.52 -19.28
C VAL A 320 11.09 -18.68 -20.40
N ILE A 321 11.80 -17.64 -20.82
CA ILE A 321 11.42 -16.87 -22.00
C ILE A 321 11.96 -17.53 -23.27
N LEU A 322 11.11 -17.59 -24.29
CA LEU A 322 11.40 -18.11 -25.61
C LEU A 322 11.51 -16.90 -26.55
N SER A 323 12.74 -16.58 -26.97
CA SER A 323 12.99 -15.39 -27.77
C SER A 323 12.94 -15.68 -29.27
N HIS A 324 12.38 -14.73 -30.01
CA HIS A 324 12.43 -14.69 -31.46
C HIS A 324 13.84 -14.29 -31.94
N GLY A 325 14.13 -14.42 -33.24
CA GLY A 325 15.42 -14.02 -33.81
C GLY A 325 15.72 -12.53 -33.52
N SER A 326 16.97 -12.18 -33.22
CA SER A 326 17.32 -10.84 -32.71
C SER A 326 17.37 -9.73 -33.78
N ASP A 327 17.40 -10.07 -35.07
CA ASP A 327 17.50 -9.10 -36.16
C ASP A 327 16.11 -8.66 -36.65
N THR A 328 15.73 -7.44 -36.29
CA THR A 328 14.47 -6.81 -36.69
C THR A 328 14.44 -6.37 -38.15
N THR A 329 15.58 -6.42 -38.85
CA THR A 329 15.73 -6.01 -40.25
C THR A 329 15.77 -7.18 -41.23
N SER A 330 15.99 -8.40 -40.75
CA SER A 330 15.97 -9.61 -41.56
C SER A 330 14.56 -10.02 -41.96
N PRO A 331 14.36 -10.64 -43.16
CA PRO A 331 13.10 -11.26 -43.51
C PRO A 331 12.69 -12.28 -42.46
N CYS A 332 11.44 -12.22 -42.00
CA CYS A 332 10.89 -13.20 -41.08
C CYS A 332 9.81 -14.04 -41.72
N PHE A 333 9.64 -15.25 -41.20
CA PHE A 333 8.87 -16.31 -41.81
C PHE A 333 7.96 -16.97 -40.77
N ALA A 334 6.85 -17.54 -41.26
CA ALA A 334 5.99 -18.37 -40.45
C ALA A 334 6.76 -19.62 -39.99
N ALA A 335 6.49 -20.08 -38.78
CA ALA A 335 7.13 -21.24 -38.21
C ALA A 335 6.16 -22.04 -37.32
N SER A 336 6.54 -23.25 -36.97
CA SER A 336 5.93 -24.03 -35.89
C SER A 336 6.99 -24.34 -34.85
N LEU A 337 6.66 -24.09 -33.58
CA LEU A 337 7.52 -24.34 -32.44
C LEU A 337 6.98 -25.54 -31.66
N THR A 338 7.76 -26.61 -31.59
CA THR A 338 7.52 -27.73 -30.70
C THR A 338 8.37 -27.56 -29.45
N ILE A 339 7.73 -27.56 -28.28
CA ILE A 339 8.38 -27.46 -26.97
C ILE A 339 8.23 -28.82 -26.29
N ASN A 340 9.33 -29.31 -25.72
CA ASN A 340 9.37 -30.53 -24.92
C ASN A 340 9.94 -30.21 -23.54
N VAL A 341 9.27 -30.69 -22.50
CA VAL A 341 9.68 -30.56 -21.10
C VAL A 341 9.79 -31.95 -20.48
N GLY A 342 10.95 -32.30 -19.95
CA GLY A 342 11.10 -33.45 -19.07
C GLY A 342 10.74 -33.06 -17.64
N ILE A 343 9.77 -33.75 -17.05
CA ILE A 343 9.30 -33.53 -15.68
C ILE A 343 10.07 -34.47 -14.74
N PRO A 344 10.70 -33.94 -13.68
CA PRO A 344 11.44 -34.77 -12.71
C PRO A 344 10.51 -35.71 -11.95
N ALA A 345 11.02 -36.91 -11.60
CA ALA A 345 10.25 -37.88 -10.84
C ALA A 345 9.76 -37.30 -9.49
N GLY A 346 8.53 -37.63 -9.10
CA GLY A 346 7.93 -37.17 -7.85
C GLY A 346 7.27 -35.78 -7.91
N VAL A 347 7.32 -35.10 -9.06
CA VAL A 347 6.67 -33.80 -9.28
C VAL A 347 5.47 -33.98 -10.21
N ALA A 348 4.31 -33.45 -9.83
CA ALA A 348 3.11 -33.40 -10.67
C ALA A 348 2.96 -31.99 -11.26
N SER A 349 3.72 -31.76 -12.34
CA SER A 349 3.77 -30.48 -13.04
C SER A 349 2.84 -30.45 -14.25
N THR A 350 2.17 -29.32 -14.45
CA THR A 350 1.49 -28.98 -15.71
C THR A 350 2.13 -27.70 -16.29
N PRO A 351 3.20 -27.83 -17.11
CA PRO A 351 3.81 -26.67 -17.77
C PRO A 351 2.81 -25.99 -18.73
N TYR A 352 2.87 -24.66 -18.80
CA TYR A 352 2.08 -23.85 -19.74
C TYR A 352 2.97 -23.00 -20.63
N TYR A 353 2.59 -22.89 -21.90
CA TYR A 353 3.13 -21.94 -22.85
C TYR A 353 2.22 -20.71 -22.95
N TYR A 354 2.79 -19.52 -22.93
CA TYR A 354 2.08 -18.27 -23.20
C TYR A 354 2.82 -17.45 -24.24
N ALA A 355 2.19 -17.21 -25.39
CA ALA A 355 2.82 -16.48 -26.49
C ALA A 355 3.09 -14.99 -26.17
N ALA A 356 2.48 -14.45 -25.11
CA ALA A 356 2.53 -13.03 -24.77
C ALA A 356 2.25 -12.12 -25.98
N THR A 357 1.23 -12.46 -26.77
CA THR A 357 0.76 -11.67 -27.90
C THR A 357 -0.70 -11.27 -27.70
N LYS A 358 -1.15 -10.26 -28.45
CA LYS A 358 -2.53 -9.76 -28.41
C LYS A 358 -3.54 -10.87 -28.63
N GLY A 359 -4.40 -11.09 -27.63
CA GLY A 359 -5.47 -12.09 -27.67
C GLY A 359 -5.01 -13.53 -27.42
N ALA A 360 -3.73 -13.77 -27.13
CA ALA A 360 -3.27 -15.09 -26.74
C ALA A 360 -3.79 -15.50 -25.36
N SER A 361 -4.13 -16.77 -25.22
CA SER A 361 -4.34 -17.45 -23.94
C SER A 361 -3.15 -18.36 -23.64
N ALA A 362 -2.89 -18.64 -22.36
CA ALA A 362 -1.95 -19.70 -22.00
C ALA A 362 -2.48 -21.06 -22.48
N GLN A 363 -1.56 -21.94 -22.89
CA GLN A 363 -1.84 -23.26 -23.44
C GLN A 363 -1.07 -24.31 -22.65
N ALA A 364 -1.78 -25.28 -22.09
CA ALA A 364 -1.17 -26.38 -21.35
C ALA A 364 -0.35 -27.27 -22.28
N LEU A 365 0.83 -27.69 -21.83
CA LEU A 365 1.54 -28.78 -22.49
C LEU A 365 0.82 -30.10 -22.20
N THR A 366 0.77 -30.99 -23.18
CA THR A 366 0.22 -32.34 -23.00
C THR A 366 1.20 -33.20 -22.24
N VAL A 367 0.86 -33.58 -21.01
CA VAL A 367 1.67 -34.45 -20.15
C VAL A 367 1.43 -35.92 -20.47
N SER A 368 2.51 -36.67 -20.70
CA SER A 368 2.55 -38.11 -20.89
C SER A 368 3.73 -38.71 -20.11
N GLY A 369 3.43 -39.35 -18.98
CA GLY A 369 4.46 -39.85 -18.06
C GLY A 369 5.32 -38.71 -17.51
N SER A 370 6.65 -38.83 -17.66
CA SER A 370 7.63 -37.83 -17.23
C SER A 370 7.97 -36.80 -18.31
N THR A 371 7.11 -36.63 -19.32
CA THR A 371 7.32 -35.69 -20.42
C THR A 371 6.08 -34.86 -20.68
N ALA A 372 6.24 -33.59 -21.03
CA ALA A 372 5.17 -32.71 -21.47
C ALA A 372 5.56 -32.07 -22.81
N SER A 373 4.62 -31.93 -23.74
CA SER A 373 4.91 -31.34 -25.04
C SER A 373 3.75 -30.53 -25.62
N ILE A 374 4.07 -29.56 -26.47
CA ILE A 374 3.11 -28.80 -27.28
C ILE A 374 3.76 -28.39 -28.60
N THR A 375 2.95 -28.27 -29.65
CA THR A 375 3.34 -27.58 -30.90
C THR A 375 2.43 -26.38 -31.09
N VAL A 376 3.03 -25.20 -31.22
CA VAL A 376 2.33 -23.92 -31.35
C VAL A 376 2.74 -23.18 -32.62
N PRO A 377 1.86 -22.32 -33.16
CA PRO A 377 2.26 -21.36 -34.18
C PRO A 377 3.40 -20.47 -33.68
N TRP A 378 4.35 -20.18 -34.56
CA TRP A 378 5.52 -19.35 -34.28
C TRP A 378 5.84 -18.45 -35.48
N ASN A 379 6.72 -17.49 -35.28
CA ASN A 379 7.32 -16.69 -36.35
C ASN A 379 8.76 -16.35 -36.00
N THR A 380 9.61 -16.10 -36.99
CA THR A 380 11.01 -15.76 -36.74
C THR A 380 11.26 -14.26 -36.53
N CYS A 381 10.20 -13.45 -36.38
CA CYS A 381 10.30 -11.99 -36.42
C CYS A 381 10.82 -11.42 -35.09
N GLY A 382 11.96 -10.74 -35.13
CA GLY A 382 12.55 -10.11 -33.93
C GLY A 382 11.76 -8.96 -33.31
N GLY A 383 10.73 -8.47 -34.01
CA GLY A 383 9.79 -7.50 -33.45
C GLY A 383 8.64 -8.12 -32.66
N SER A 384 8.51 -9.45 -32.64
CA SER A 384 7.47 -10.14 -31.85
C SER A 384 7.86 -10.19 -30.36
N PRO A 385 6.89 -10.10 -29.44
CA PRO A 385 7.14 -10.27 -28.01
C PRO A 385 7.66 -11.69 -27.72
N ALA A 386 8.54 -11.82 -26.74
CA ALA A 386 8.98 -13.14 -26.28
C ALA A 386 7.82 -13.92 -25.67
N ALA A 387 7.78 -15.23 -25.92
CA ALA A 387 6.84 -16.12 -25.26
C ALA A 387 7.42 -16.63 -23.92
N TYR A 388 6.56 -17.19 -23.06
CA TYR A 388 6.93 -17.69 -21.75
C TYR A 388 6.53 -19.16 -21.60
N LEU A 389 7.32 -19.90 -20.85
CA LEU A 389 7.07 -21.28 -20.43
C LEU A 389 7.15 -21.35 -18.90
N SER A 390 6.09 -21.82 -18.24
CA SER A 390 6.11 -22.09 -16.80
C SER A 390 6.60 -23.50 -16.49
N LEU A 391 7.40 -23.63 -15.43
CA LEU A 391 7.92 -24.90 -14.90
C LEU A 391 7.57 -25.02 -13.41
N PRO A 392 6.31 -25.33 -13.06
CA PRO A 392 5.89 -25.42 -11.66
C PRO A 392 6.33 -26.74 -11.02
N ASN A 393 6.85 -26.68 -9.79
CA ASN A 393 7.07 -27.83 -8.92
C ASN A 393 6.07 -27.77 -7.76
N ASP A 394 5.09 -28.66 -7.77
CA ASP A 394 3.96 -28.70 -6.85
C ASP A 394 4.20 -29.56 -5.60
N SER A 395 5.40 -30.13 -5.46
CA SER A 395 5.73 -30.98 -4.33
C SER A 395 5.81 -30.20 -3.03
N LEU A 396 5.73 -30.91 -1.89
CA LEU A 396 5.79 -30.35 -0.53
C LEU A 396 7.15 -30.55 0.16
N GLY A 397 8.21 -30.78 -0.60
CA GLY A 397 9.54 -31.00 -0.01
C GLY A 397 10.56 -31.66 -0.92
N LEU A 398 10.30 -31.69 -2.24
CA LEU A 398 11.31 -32.07 -3.21
C LEU A 398 11.90 -30.79 -3.82
N ASP A 399 13.00 -30.33 -3.22
CA ASP A 399 13.74 -29.16 -3.68
C ASP A 399 14.69 -29.44 -4.84
N GLY A 400 15.08 -28.37 -5.56
CA GLY A 400 16.07 -28.42 -6.63
C GLY A 400 15.77 -29.45 -7.74
N ARG A 401 14.49 -29.71 -8.03
CA ARG A 401 14.09 -30.74 -9.00
C ARG A 401 14.31 -30.24 -10.42
N GLU A 402 15.10 -30.99 -11.17
CA GLU A 402 15.58 -30.57 -12.47
C GLU A 402 14.57 -30.91 -13.59
N PHE A 403 13.98 -29.87 -14.17
CA PHE A 403 13.27 -29.94 -15.43
C PHE A 403 14.24 -29.86 -16.59
N THR A 404 14.01 -30.63 -17.65
CA THR A 404 14.74 -30.44 -18.91
C THR A 404 13.84 -29.76 -19.92
N VAL A 405 14.33 -28.71 -20.58
CA VAL A 405 13.57 -27.96 -21.59
C VAL A 405 14.31 -28.08 -22.90
N GLY A 406 13.59 -28.38 -23.98
CA GLY A 406 14.13 -28.42 -25.33
C GLY A 406 13.00 -28.39 -26.35
N GLY A 407 13.30 -28.68 -27.61
CA GLY A 407 12.29 -28.59 -28.65
C GLY A 407 12.84 -28.64 -30.07
N HIS A 408 11.99 -28.24 -31.00
CA HIS A 408 12.31 -28.10 -32.41
C HIS A 408 11.52 -26.94 -33.00
N VAL A 409 12.15 -26.14 -33.87
CA VAL A 409 11.46 -25.15 -34.70
C VAL A 409 11.48 -25.61 -36.15
N SER A 410 10.35 -25.46 -36.84
CA SER A 410 10.24 -25.68 -38.29
C SER A 410 9.82 -24.38 -38.96
N VAL A 411 10.73 -23.81 -39.75
CA VAL A 411 10.54 -22.52 -40.43
C VAL A 411 10.10 -22.75 -41.88
N ASP A 412 9.01 -22.11 -42.27
CA ASP A 412 8.52 -22.11 -43.64
C ASP A 412 9.02 -20.88 -44.40
N LEU A 413 10.15 -21.04 -45.09
CA LEU A 413 10.76 -19.97 -45.90
C LEU A 413 9.91 -19.54 -47.10
N ALA A 414 8.83 -20.25 -47.43
CA ALA A 414 7.90 -19.86 -48.49
C ALA A 414 6.82 -18.89 -48.01
N THR A 415 6.64 -18.74 -46.69
CA THR A 415 5.56 -17.94 -46.09
C THR A 415 6.16 -16.80 -45.25
N PRO A 416 6.30 -15.58 -45.81
CA PRO A 416 6.69 -14.41 -45.04
C PRO A 416 5.72 -14.15 -43.89
N ALA A 417 6.25 -13.71 -42.75
CA ALA A 417 5.47 -13.31 -41.58
C ALA A 417 5.70 -11.83 -41.25
N SER A 418 4.91 -11.32 -40.32
CA SER A 418 5.11 -10.02 -39.69
C SER A 418 5.23 -10.18 -38.18
N PRO A 419 5.91 -9.26 -37.47
CA PRO A 419 5.88 -9.20 -36.03
C PRO A 419 4.44 -9.26 -35.49
N THR A 420 4.26 -9.98 -34.39
CA THR A 420 2.97 -10.03 -33.69
C THR A 420 2.90 -8.92 -32.64
N ASP A 421 1.74 -8.31 -32.46
CA ASP A 421 1.54 -7.28 -31.45
C ASP A 421 1.63 -7.89 -30.03
N PRO A 422 2.25 -7.20 -29.06
CA PRO A 422 2.15 -7.56 -27.65
C PRO A 422 0.69 -7.48 -27.17
N PRO A 423 0.34 -8.11 -26.02
CA PRO A 423 -0.95 -7.90 -25.39
C PRO A 423 -1.09 -6.38 -25.17
N PRO A 424 -2.32 -5.83 -25.21
CA PRO A 424 -2.51 -4.44 -24.85
C PRO A 424 -1.85 -4.23 -23.50
N GLY A 425 -0.74 -3.47 -23.49
CA GLY A 425 -0.06 -3.12 -22.25
C GLY A 425 -1.14 -2.51 -21.38
N VAL A 426 -1.31 -3.03 -20.17
CA VAL A 426 -2.31 -2.48 -19.27
C VAL A 426 -1.82 -1.08 -18.92
N HIS A 427 -2.20 -0.10 -19.73
CA HIS A 427 -2.53 1.20 -19.19
C HIS A 427 -3.66 0.90 -18.23
N VAL A 428 -3.34 0.72 -16.95
CA VAL A 428 -4.29 0.96 -15.87
C VAL A 428 -4.55 2.47 -15.87
N ILE A 429 -5.22 2.97 -16.90
CA ILE A 429 -6.36 3.81 -16.62
C ILE A 429 -7.44 2.76 -16.44
N GLY A 430 -7.62 2.29 -15.21
CA GLY A 430 -8.68 1.34 -14.91
C GLY A 430 -9.97 1.81 -15.57
N SER A 431 -10.81 0.87 -16.00
CA SER A 431 -12.22 1.19 -16.18
C SER A 431 -12.65 2.04 -14.99
N VAL A 432 -13.33 3.17 -15.25
CA VAL A 432 -14.02 3.89 -14.19
C VAL A 432 -15.00 2.88 -13.62
N ILE A 433 -14.58 2.17 -12.56
CA ILE A 433 -15.50 1.63 -11.60
C ILE A 433 -16.23 2.90 -11.18
N SER A 434 -17.53 2.95 -11.41
CA SER A 434 -18.33 3.89 -10.66
C SER A 434 -18.15 3.48 -9.20
N SER A 435 -17.12 4.06 -8.55
CA SER A 435 -17.14 4.35 -7.13
C SER A 435 -18.55 4.83 -6.82
N PRO A 436 -19.16 4.44 -5.67
CA PRO A 436 -20.45 4.99 -5.28
C PRO A 436 -20.46 6.47 -5.67
N ILE A 437 -21.39 6.84 -6.57
CA ILE A 437 -21.39 8.12 -7.30
C ILE A 437 -21.40 9.35 -6.37
N SER A 438 -21.49 9.11 -5.08
CA SER A 438 -21.08 10.00 -4.01
C SER A 438 -19.90 9.40 -3.25
N ASP A 439 -18.71 9.98 -3.42
CA ASP A 439 -17.68 9.91 -2.37
C ASP A 439 -18.32 10.52 -1.11
N PRO A 440 -18.55 9.73 -0.05
CA PRO A 440 -19.26 10.21 1.13
C PRO A 440 -18.45 11.36 1.73
N ALA A 441 -19.10 12.49 2.00
CA ALA A 441 -18.40 13.61 2.62
C ALA A 441 -17.78 13.15 3.95
N PRO A 442 -16.56 13.62 4.28
CA PRO A 442 -15.89 13.18 5.49
C PRO A 442 -16.75 13.50 6.71
N THR A 443 -16.75 12.61 7.70
CA THR A 443 -17.37 12.90 8.99
C THR A 443 -16.50 13.89 9.75
N LEU A 444 -17.15 14.82 10.46
CA LEU A 444 -16.46 15.93 11.11
C LEU A 444 -16.67 15.91 12.62
N LYS A 445 -15.59 16.15 13.36
CA LYS A 445 -15.64 16.51 14.77
C LYS A 445 -15.04 17.91 14.93
N VAL A 446 -15.93 18.89 15.14
CA VAL A 446 -15.54 20.30 15.30
C VAL A 446 -15.35 20.62 16.78
N TYR A 447 -14.11 20.84 17.19
CA TYR A 447 -13.73 21.19 18.55
C TYR A 447 -13.88 22.71 18.75
N ALA A 448 -15.11 23.14 19.00
CA ALA A 448 -15.44 24.53 19.30
C ALA A 448 -16.66 24.64 20.23
N PRO A 449 -16.70 25.65 21.13
CA PRO A 449 -17.83 25.87 22.03
C PRO A 449 -19.10 26.18 21.23
N GLU A 450 -20.27 25.87 21.80
CA GLU A 450 -21.58 26.11 21.18
C GLU A 450 -21.78 27.60 20.80
N LEU A 451 -21.26 28.51 21.62
CA LEU A 451 -21.20 29.94 21.37
C LEU A 451 -19.77 30.40 21.05
N ILE A 452 -19.52 30.74 19.80
CA ILE A 452 -18.25 31.28 19.30
C ILE A 452 -18.24 32.78 19.48
N ARG A 453 -17.20 33.28 20.14
CA ARG A 453 -17.01 34.70 20.40
C ARG A 453 -15.96 35.28 19.46
N VAL A 454 -16.36 36.19 18.58
CA VAL A 454 -15.45 36.77 17.57
C VAL A 454 -14.85 38.07 18.06
N SER A 455 -13.53 38.17 17.93
CA SER A 455 -12.76 39.36 18.26
C SER A 455 -13.08 40.52 17.31
N THR A 456 -13.22 41.72 17.87
CA THR A 456 -13.39 42.97 17.12
C THR A 456 -12.13 43.46 16.41
N LYS A 457 -11.00 42.80 16.62
CA LYS A 457 -9.72 43.15 15.99
C LYS A 457 -9.43 42.31 14.76
N THR A 458 -9.66 41.01 14.85
CA THR A 458 -9.23 40.05 13.81
C THR A 458 -10.37 39.60 12.91
N HIS A 459 -11.62 39.71 13.36
CA HIS A 459 -12.81 39.23 12.64
C HIS A 459 -12.70 37.76 12.17
N LEU A 460 -11.88 36.96 12.86
CA LEU A 460 -11.53 35.60 12.46
C LEU A 460 -12.33 34.57 13.25
N LEU A 461 -12.93 33.62 12.55
CA LEU A 461 -13.39 32.35 13.10
C LEU A 461 -12.27 31.31 12.89
N ARG A 462 -11.86 30.63 13.95
CA ARG A 462 -10.82 29.59 13.92
C ARG A 462 -11.35 28.32 14.57
N PHE A 463 -11.10 27.17 13.94
CA PHE A 463 -11.61 25.87 14.34
C PHE A 463 -10.50 24.83 14.30
N ALA A 464 -10.44 24.00 15.33
CA ALA A 464 -9.78 22.70 15.23
C ALA A 464 -10.84 21.69 14.77
N VAL A 465 -10.58 21.03 13.64
CA VAL A 465 -11.53 20.13 12.99
C VAL A 465 -10.83 18.81 12.72
N PHE A 466 -11.37 17.72 13.25
CA PHE A 466 -10.99 16.39 12.80
C PHE A 466 -11.89 15.97 11.64
N SER A 467 -11.29 15.41 10.60
CA SER A 467 -11.94 14.93 9.38
C SER A 467 -11.59 13.46 9.17
N SER A 468 -12.58 12.60 8.87
CA SER A 468 -12.32 11.18 8.58
C SER A 468 -11.63 10.91 7.24
N GLY A 469 -11.46 11.95 6.41
CA GLY A 469 -10.87 11.87 5.08
C GLY A 469 -10.69 13.25 4.46
N ASP A 470 -10.21 13.29 3.23
CA ASP A 470 -10.00 14.53 2.49
C ASP A 470 -11.33 15.17 2.08
N GLY A 471 -11.32 16.48 1.81
CA GLY A 471 -12.51 17.20 1.34
C GLY A 471 -12.45 18.69 1.58
N LYS A 472 -13.60 19.28 1.88
CA LYS A 472 -13.73 20.70 2.22
C LYS A 472 -14.71 20.90 3.37
N LEU A 473 -14.44 21.92 4.18
CA LEU A 473 -15.38 22.45 5.15
C LEU A 473 -16.02 23.71 4.59
N ALA A 474 -17.30 23.66 4.21
CA ALA A 474 -18.06 24.83 3.80
C ALA A 474 -18.65 25.54 5.03
N ALA A 475 -18.55 26.88 5.07
CA ALA A 475 -19.06 27.67 6.19
C ALA A 475 -20.10 28.70 5.73
N MET A 476 -21.26 28.70 6.39
CA MET A 476 -22.32 29.68 6.19
C MET A 476 -22.71 30.34 7.51
N LEU A 477 -22.80 31.66 7.54
CA LEU A 477 -23.26 32.42 8.72
C LEU A 477 -24.58 33.11 8.39
N GLY A 478 -25.68 32.59 8.93
CA GLY A 478 -27.04 32.93 8.47
C GLY A 478 -27.19 32.58 6.99
N SER A 479 -27.53 33.57 6.16
CA SER A 479 -27.57 33.42 4.71
C SER A 479 -26.26 33.77 4.00
N THR A 480 -25.21 34.17 4.73
CA THR A 480 -23.95 34.61 4.11
C THR A 480 -22.96 33.46 3.99
N ASN A 481 -22.53 33.16 2.77
CA ASN A 481 -21.46 32.19 2.51
C ASN A 481 -20.09 32.79 2.92
N LEU A 482 -19.36 32.09 3.79
CA LEU A 482 -18.01 32.47 4.23
C LEU A 482 -16.91 31.80 3.40
N GLY A 483 -17.28 30.93 2.46
CA GLY A 483 -16.38 30.14 1.64
C GLY A 483 -16.16 28.73 2.17
N SER A 484 -15.10 28.10 1.69
CA SER A 484 -14.70 26.74 2.08
C SER A 484 -13.22 26.68 2.41
N ALA A 485 -12.84 25.81 3.35
CA ALA A 485 -11.45 25.44 3.58
C ALA A 485 -11.21 24.00 3.17
N SER A 486 -10.04 23.69 2.60
CA SER A 486 -9.65 22.31 2.34
C SER A 486 -9.49 21.54 3.64
N LEU A 487 -9.93 20.29 3.63
CA LEU A 487 -9.73 19.32 4.70
C LEU A 487 -8.82 18.22 4.16
N ARG A 488 -7.88 17.79 5.00
CA ARG A 488 -7.23 16.50 4.89
C ARG A 488 -7.78 15.54 5.95
N GLY A 489 -7.61 14.24 5.76
CA GLY A 489 -7.81 13.27 6.84
C GLY A 489 -7.07 13.68 8.13
N GLY A 490 -7.65 13.42 9.29
CA GLY A 490 -7.08 13.78 10.59
C GLY A 490 -7.37 15.23 11.01
N ASN A 491 -6.41 15.86 11.71
CA ASN A 491 -6.58 17.16 12.35
C ASN A 491 -6.28 18.35 11.41
N ASN A 492 -7.18 19.33 11.41
CA ASN A 492 -7.15 20.52 10.56
C ASN A 492 -7.32 21.81 11.39
N ASP A 493 -6.53 22.85 11.11
CA ASP A 493 -6.73 24.22 11.62
C ASP A 493 -7.44 25.07 10.55
N VAL A 494 -8.76 25.21 10.69
CA VAL A 494 -9.60 25.88 9.69
C VAL A 494 -9.93 27.31 10.12
N ARG A 495 -9.82 28.25 9.17
CA ARG A 495 -9.97 29.69 9.43
C ARG A 495 -10.91 30.35 8.43
N PHE A 496 -11.88 31.13 8.91
CA PHE A 496 -12.77 31.95 8.09
C PHE A 496 -12.74 33.40 8.55
N VAL A 497 -12.47 34.33 7.64
CA VAL A 497 -12.48 35.77 7.91
C VAL A 497 -13.88 36.32 7.65
N LEU A 498 -14.45 37.02 8.64
CA LEU A 498 -15.77 37.64 8.48
C LEU A 498 -15.67 38.94 7.67
N PRO A 499 -16.47 39.09 6.60
CA PRO A 499 -16.55 40.35 5.87
C PRO A 499 -16.98 41.50 6.79
N THR A 500 -16.37 42.68 6.64
CA THR A 500 -16.59 43.85 7.52
C THR A 500 -18.06 44.24 7.64
N GLN A 501 -18.84 44.14 6.55
CA GLN A 501 -20.27 44.48 6.58
C GLN A 501 -21.11 43.43 7.33
N LEU A 502 -20.80 42.15 7.15
CA LEU A 502 -21.40 41.07 7.93
C LEU A 502 -21.05 41.24 9.42
N PHE A 503 -19.79 41.50 9.73
CA PHE A 503 -19.36 41.71 11.10
C PHE A 503 -20.10 42.86 11.81
N LYS A 504 -20.39 43.95 11.09
CA LYS A 504 -21.21 45.06 11.62
C LYS A 504 -22.66 44.66 11.88
N SER A 505 -23.27 43.84 11.01
CA SER A 505 -24.66 43.40 11.19
C SER A 505 -24.82 42.38 12.33
N LEU A 506 -23.82 41.53 12.57
CA LEU A 506 -23.81 40.59 13.70
C LEU A 506 -23.86 41.30 15.06
N ARG A 507 -23.41 42.56 15.15
CA ARG A 507 -23.46 43.36 16.39
C ARG A 507 -24.88 43.80 16.77
N THR A 508 -25.79 43.90 15.80
CA THR A 508 -27.15 44.43 16.03
C THR A 508 -28.21 43.34 16.14
N LYS A 509 -27.90 42.09 15.74
CA LYS A 509 -28.82 40.95 15.75
C LYS A 509 -28.13 39.73 16.37
N SER A 510 -28.19 39.55 17.70
CA SER A 510 -27.42 38.50 18.39
C SER A 510 -28.09 37.11 18.38
N SER A 511 -29.41 37.03 18.28
CA SER A 511 -30.17 35.77 18.39
C SER A 511 -30.25 34.96 17.09
N SER A 512 -29.88 35.53 15.95
CA SER A 512 -30.03 34.91 14.61
C SER A 512 -28.69 34.50 13.95
N ASN A 513 -27.57 34.60 14.66
CA ASN A 513 -26.24 34.38 14.09
C ASN A 513 -25.83 32.92 14.16
N LEU A 514 -26.47 32.08 13.35
CA LEU A 514 -26.18 30.66 13.25
C LEU A 514 -25.09 30.42 12.19
N LEU A 515 -23.94 29.90 12.62
CA LEU A 515 -22.90 29.35 11.76
C LEU A 515 -23.24 27.88 11.48
N ALA A 516 -23.30 27.52 10.21
CA ALA A 516 -23.37 26.15 9.72
C ALA A 516 -22.03 25.77 9.08
N LEU A 517 -21.49 24.63 9.50
CA LEU A 517 -20.24 24.04 9.00
C LEU A 517 -20.58 22.68 8.40
N THR A 518 -20.44 22.55 7.08
CA THR A 518 -20.87 21.36 6.33
C THR A 518 -19.64 20.71 5.69
N SER A 519 -19.43 19.41 5.93
CA SER A 519 -18.41 18.67 5.16
C SER A 519 -18.85 18.51 3.72
N VAL A 520 -17.87 18.56 2.83
CA VAL A 520 -18.06 18.34 1.40
C VAL A 520 -16.94 17.41 0.95
N SER A 521 -17.25 16.28 0.31
CA SER A 521 -16.21 15.41 -0.26
C SER A 521 -15.47 16.09 -1.42
N PRO A 522 -14.30 15.56 -1.84
CA PRO A 522 -13.63 15.96 -3.07
C PRO A 522 -14.55 16.02 -4.29
N SER A 523 -15.52 15.10 -4.38
CA SER A 523 -16.53 15.06 -5.47
C SER A 523 -17.67 16.07 -5.33
N GLY A 524 -17.82 16.74 -4.17
CA GLY A 524 -18.86 17.75 -3.94
C GLY A 524 -20.08 17.27 -3.17
N THR A 525 -20.13 16.01 -2.74
CA THR A 525 -21.24 15.50 -1.91
C THR A 525 -21.22 16.19 -0.55
N GLN A 526 -22.36 16.71 -0.09
CA GLN A 526 -22.49 17.33 1.23
C GLN A 526 -22.76 16.28 2.31
N GLY A 527 -22.05 16.37 3.43
CA GLY A 527 -22.25 15.53 4.60
C GLY A 527 -23.03 16.22 5.70
N SER A 528 -22.79 15.76 6.93
CA SER A 528 -23.42 16.33 8.11
C SER A 528 -23.04 17.79 8.31
N THR A 529 -24.02 18.58 8.74
CA THR A 529 -23.81 20.00 9.09
C THR A 529 -23.77 20.17 10.59
N VAL A 530 -22.68 20.74 11.09
CA VAL A 530 -22.51 21.14 12.49
C VAL A 530 -22.87 22.61 12.63
N THR A 531 -23.73 22.95 13.59
CA THR A 531 -24.13 24.35 13.82
C THR A 531 -23.56 24.93 15.11
N ARG A 532 -23.26 26.23 15.10
CA ARG A 532 -22.75 27.01 16.24
C ARG A 532 -23.35 28.41 16.24
N ARG A 533 -23.44 29.07 17.39
CA ARG A 533 -23.86 30.48 17.46
C ARG A 533 -22.66 31.41 17.45
N VAL A 534 -22.76 32.55 16.77
CA VAL A 534 -21.68 33.53 16.68
C VAL A 534 -22.08 34.84 17.36
N LEU A 535 -21.26 35.27 18.31
CA LEU A 535 -21.42 36.54 19.02
C LEU A 535 -20.17 37.41 18.88
N VAL A 536 -20.36 38.66 18.48
CA VAL A 536 -19.26 39.64 18.47
C VAL A 536 -18.96 40.06 19.91
N GLN A 537 -17.70 39.91 20.35
CA GLN A 537 -17.30 40.39 21.67
C GLN A 537 -17.41 41.91 21.72
N ALA A 538 -18.13 42.45 22.71
CA ALA A 538 -18.10 43.89 22.94
C ALA A 538 -16.66 44.31 23.33
N PRO A 539 -16.15 45.44 22.82
CA PRO A 539 -14.86 45.94 23.27
C PRO A 539 -14.92 46.16 24.79
N LYS A 540 -13.94 45.61 25.53
CA LYS A 540 -13.81 45.87 26.98
C LYS A 540 -13.81 47.38 27.18
N LYS A 541 -14.85 47.93 27.82
CA LYS A 541 -14.88 49.35 28.20
C LYS A 541 -13.67 49.58 29.10
N LYS A 542 -12.77 50.49 28.71
CA LYS A 542 -11.69 50.92 29.61
C LYS A 542 -12.37 51.45 30.89
N PRO A 543 -11.94 51.02 32.09
CA PRO A 543 -12.49 51.56 33.32
C PRO A 543 -12.33 53.09 33.28
N LYS A 544 -13.41 53.83 33.56
CA LYS A 544 -13.32 55.28 33.74
C LYS A 544 -12.30 55.50 34.86
N ARG A 545 -11.16 56.12 34.55
CA ARG A 545 -10.26 56.66 35.59
C ARG A 545 -11.14 57.58 36.46
N ARG A 546 -11.27 57.21 37.74
CA ARG A 546 -11.89 58.05 38.75
C ARG A 546 -11.01 59.26 39.02
#